data_AF-A0A2K9F863-F1
#
_entry.id   AF-A0A2K9F863-F1
#
_cell.length_a   1.000
_cell.length_b   1.000
_cell.length_c   1.000
_cell.angle_alpha   90.00
_cell.angle_beta   90.00
_cell.angle_gamma   90.00
#
_symmetry.space_group_name_H-M   'P 1'
#
loop_
_entity.id
_entity.type
_entity.pdbx_description
1 polymer ?
#
loop_
_entity_poly.entity_id
_entity_poly.type
_entity_poly.pdbx_seq_one_letter_code
_entity_poly.pdbx_strand_id
1 'polypeptide(L)'
;MSTQGAGSTSDSQGVIAGFKQFLMRGNVMELAVAVVVGAAFTSIVNAVVKGVINPIVGIFGSKNLDKYHSCFSDVCTTSPEGEVTKGVAILWGPVLSATLTFVMTAAVVYFAMILPMNKLRERQAAKAPAEETAVEATEIELLTQIRDELAAQRNVATPNRDGGTLPSQR
;
A
#
# COMPACT_ATOMS: atom_id res chain seq x y z
N MET A 1 60.30 -15.37 -18.82
CA MET A 1 59.96 -13.95 -18.64
C MET A 1 58.44 -13.88 -18.54
N SER A 2 57.92 -13.75 -17.33
CA SER A 2 56.48 -13.85 -17.02
C SER A 2 55.79 -12.50 -17.20
N THR A 3 54.67 -12.46 -17.91
CA THR A 3 53.69 -11.37 -17.87
C THR A 3 52.33 -12.04 -17.61
N GLN A 4 51.89 -12.27 -16.36
CA GLN A 4 51.27 -11.28 -15.46
C GLN A 4 50.25 -10.44 -16.25
N GLY A 5 48.94 -10.68 -16.23
CA GLY A 5 48.08 -11.11 -15.12
C GLY A 5 47.64 -9.87 -14.35
N ALA A 6 46.81 -9.00 -14.95
CA ALA A 6 46.31 -7.79 -14.29
C ALA A 6 44.92 -7.39 -14.81
N GLY A 7 43.96 -7.27 -13.88
CA GLY A 7 42.87 -6.29 -13.97
C GLY A 7 41.45 -6.82 -14.14
N SER A 8 40.87 -7.42 -13.09
CA SER A 8 39.39 -7.64 -13.00
C SER A 8 38.75 -7.02 -11.74
N THR A 9 39.38 -6.03 -11.10
CA THR A 9 38.97 -5.52 -9.78
C THR A 9 38.40 -4.09 -9.75
N SER A 10 38.00 -3.50 -10.89
CA SER A 10 37.43 -2.13 -10.95
C SER A 10 35.91 -2.05 -11.16
N ASP A 11 35.22 -3.13 -11.56
CA ASP A 11 33.77 -3.10 -11.79
C ASP A 11 32.95 -3.19 -10.50
N SER A 12 33.45 -3.90 -9.47
CA SER A 12 32.70 -4.12 -8.23
C SER A 12 32.48 -2.86 -7.38
N GLN A 13 33.36 -1.86 -7.49
CA GLN A 13 33.18 -0.57 -6.80
C GLN A 13 32.05 0.27 -7.44
N GLY A 14 31.82 0.14 -8.75
CA GLY A 14 30.78 0.86 -9.48
C GLY A 14 29.37 0.35 -9.20
N VAL A 15 29.17 -0.97 -9.15
CA VAL A 15 27.85 -1.58 -8.88
C VAL A 15 27.41 -1.35 -7.43
N ILE A 16 28.31 -1.47 -6.46
CA ILE A 16 27.99 -1.24 -5.04
C ILE A 16 27.69 0.24 -4.78
N ALA A 17 28.45 1.16 -5.40
CA ALA A 17 28.19 2.59 -5.33
C ALA A 17 26.85 2.95 -6.02
N GLY A 18 26.56 2.38 -7.18
CA GLY A 18 25.30 2.56 -7.90
C GLY A 18 24.09 2.01 -7.12
N PHE A 19 24.24 0.88 -6.45
CA PHE A 19 23.21 0.32 -5.57
C PHE A 19 22.97 1.18 -4.33
N LYS A 20 24.03 1.69 -3.70
CA LYS A 20 23.90 2.66 -2.60
C LYS A 20 23.20 3.94 -3.06
N GLN A 21 23.54 4.48 -4.23
CA GLN A 21 22.88 5.65 -4.81
C GLN A 21 21.40 5.40 -5.11
N PHE A 22 21.04 4.17 -5.50
CA PHE A 22 19.67 3.75 -5.72
C PHE A 22 18.86 3.63 -4.41
N LEU A 23 19.43 3.02 -3.37
CA LEU A 23 18.79 2.95 -2.05
C LEU A 23 18.66 4.33 -1.39
N MET A 24 19.64 5.21 -1.58
CA MET A 24 19.59 6.59 -1.07
C MET A 24 18.46 7.42 -1.71
N ARG A 25 17.82 6.94 -2.78
CA ARG A 25 16.63 7.54 -3.37
C ARG A 25 15.44 7.22 -2.46
N GLY A 26 15.17 8.08 -1.47
CA GLY A 26 14.25 7.86 -0.34
C GLY A 26 12.94 7.13 -0.66
N ASN A 27 12.34 7.39 -1.82
CA ASN A 27 11.16 6.69 -2.35
C ASN A 27 11.28 5.14 -2.34
N VAL A 28 12.47 4.57 -2.57
CA VAL A 28 12.68 3.12 -2.59
C VAL A 28 12.76 2.55 -1.17
N MET A 29 13.43 3.26 -0.26
CA MET A 29 13.60 2.83 1.13
C MET A 29 12.28 2.86 1.88
N GLU A 30 11.48 3.90 1.70
CA GLU A 30 10.15 4.01 2.30
C GLU A 30 9.23 2.89 1.82
N LEU A 31 9.22 2.61 0.51
CA LEU A 31 8.46 1.50 -0.05
C LEU A 31 8.93 0.14 0.50
N ALA A 32 10.25 -0.09 0.54
CA ALA A 32 10.81 -1.34 1.04
C ALA A 32 10.43 -1.59 2.52
N VAL A 33 10.55 -0.56 3.37
CA VAL A 33 10.16 -0.66 4.78
C VAL A 33 8.67 -0.93 4.92
N ALA A 34 7.82 -0.25 4.15
CA ALA A 34 6.37 -0.45 4.17
C ALA A 34 5.98 -1.91 3.86
N VAL A 35 6.61 -2.52 2.85
CA VAL A 35 6.34 -3.93 2.45
C VAL A 35 6.79 -4.90 3.54
N VAL A 36 7.99 -4.73 4.09
CA VAL A 36 8.53 -5.61 5.15
C VAL A 36 7.68 -5.56 6.41
N VAL A 37 7.30 -4.36 6.85
CA VAL A 37 6.44 -4.16 8.04
C VAL A 37 5.05 -4.73 7.79
N GLY A 38 4.48 -4.53 6.60
CA GLY A 38 3.17 -5.11 6.23
C GLY A 38 3.16 -6.64 6.26
N ALA A 39 4.21 -7.28 5.75
CA ALA A 39 4.37 -8.73 5.78
C ALA A 39 4.51 -9.28 7.21
N ALA A 40 5.31 -8.62 8.04
CA ALA A 40 5.50 -9.00 9.44
C ALA A 40 4.19 -8.88 10.24
N PHE A 41 3.45 -7.78 10.06
CA PHE A 41 2.17 -7.58 10.75
C PHE A 41 1.12 -8.63 10.36
N THR A 42 1.00 -8.91 9.05
CA THR A 42 0.10 -9.96 8.55
C THR A 42 0.43 -11.31 9.18
N SER A 43 1.72 -11.63 9.34
CA SER A 43 2.16 -12.87 9.99
C SER A 43 1.75 -12.96 11.47
N ILE A 44 1.84 -11.85 12.21
CA ILE A 44 1.39 -11.77 13.61
C ILE A 44 -0.11 -12.03 13.72
N VAL A 45 -0.92 -11.36 12.88
CA VAL A 45 -2.37 -11.55 12.90
C VAL A 45 -2.73 -13.00 12.53
N ASN A 46 -2.09 -13.55 11.50
CA ASN A 46 -2.29 -14.95 11.12
C ASN A 46 -1.96 -15.91 12.26
N ALA A 47 -0.90 -15.66 13.03
CA ALA A 47 -0.53 -16.47 14.19
C ALA A 47 -1.59 -16.39 15.30
N VAL A 48 -2.15 -15.21 15.55
CA VAL A 48 -3.24 -15.03 16.54
C VAL A 48 -4.52 -15.74 16.08
N VAL A 49 -4.89 -15.60 14.80
CA VAL A 49 -6.09 -16.27 14.26
C VAL A 49 -5.93 -17.78 14.33
N LYS A 50 -4.80 -18.32 13.88
CA LYS A 50 -4.53 -19.76 13.94
C LYS A 50 -4.41 -20.29 15.38
N GLY A 51 -3.76 -19.54 16.26
CA GLY A 51 -3.45 -19.99 17.62
C GLY A 51 -4.60 -19.84 18.61
N VAL A 52 -5.46 -18.84 18.45
CA VAL A 52 -6.51 -18.51 19.41
C VAL A 52 -7.90 -18.66 18.80
N ILE A 53 -8.11 -18.15 17.59
CA ILE A 53 -9.46 -18.09 17.01
C ILE A 53 -9.87 -19.43 16.38
N ASN A 54 -9.00 -20.08 15.60
CA ASN A 54 -9.29 -21.39 15.01
C ASN A 54 -9.69 -22.45 16.05
N PRO A 55 -9.03 -22.59 17.22
CA PRO A 55 -9.49 -23.53 18.24
C PRO A 55 -10.81 -23.11 18.89
N ILE A 56 -11.06 -21.80 19.12
CA ILE A 56 -12.34 -21.32 19.66
C ILE A 56 -13.49 -21.61 18.69
N VAL A 57 -13.33 -21.25 17.41
CA VAL A 57 -14.31 -21.55 16.37
C VAL A 57 -14.46 -23.05 16.15
N GLY A 58 -13.40 -23.84 16.31
CA GLY A 58 -13.45 -25.31 16.26
C GLY A 58 -14.17 -25.97 17.43
N ILE A 59 -14.39 -25.25 18.55
CA ILE A 59 -15.20 -25.70 19.69
C ILE A 59 -16.69 -25.37 19.45
N PHE A 60 -17.00 -24.20 18.89
CA PHE A 60 -18.38 -23.76 18.63
C PHE A 60 -18.94 -24.26 17.28
N GLY A 61 -18.09 -24.54 16.30
CA GLY A 61 -18.40 -25.17 15.02
C GLY A 61 -17.65 -26.49 14.90
N SER A 62 -18.37 -27.60 14.73
CA SER A 62 -17.84 -28.97 14.73
C SER A 62 -16.44 -29.09 14.07
N LYS A 63 -15.43 -29.47 14.86
CA LYS A 63 -14.07 -29.92 14.45
C LYS A 63 -13.46 -29.27 13.19
N ASN A 64 -12.58 -28.30 13.43
CA ASN A 64 -11.57 -27.79 12.50
C ASN A 64 -12.13 -27.34 11.14
N LEU A 65 -12.26 -26.03 10.96
CA LEU A 65 -12.60 -25.42 9.67
C LEU A 65 -11.76 -26.02 8.54
N ASP A 66 -10.45 -26.15 8.70
CA ASP A 66 -9.55 -26.72 7.68
C ASP A 66 -9.86 -28.18 7.27
N LYS A 67 -10.63 -28.92 8.08
CA LYS A 67 -11.01 -30.32 7.82
C LYS A 67 -12.41 -30.48 7.24
N TYR A 68 -13.17 -29.40 7.00
CA TYR A 68 -14.45 -29.48 6.27
C TYR A 68 -14.19 -29.76 4.79
N HIS A 69 -14.39 -31.02 4.40
CA HIS A 69 -14.42 -31.48 3.02
C HIS A 69 -15.82 -32.01 2.71
N SER A 70 -16.45 -31.47 1.66
CA SER A 70 -17.65 -32.07 1.08
C SER A 70 -17.23 -32.99 -0.05
N CYS A 71 -17.51 -34.29 0.07
CA CYS A 71 -17.19 -35.29 -0.93
C CYS A 71 -18.37 -35.51 -1.86
N PHE A 72 -18.15 -35.32 -3.17
CA PHE A 72 -19.20 -35.44 -4.18
C PHE A 72 -19.37 -36.86 -4.74
N SER A 73 -18.52 -37.82 -4.34
CA SER A 73 -18.70 -39.25 -4.66
C SER A 73 -18.22 -40.12 -3.52
N ASP A 74 -18.85 -41.29 -3.42
CA ASP A 74 -18.78 -42.23 -2.30
C ASP A 74 -17.38 -42.40 -1.70
N VAL A 75 -17.34 -42.19 -0.37
CA VAL A 75 -16.26 -42.51 0.57
C VAL A 75 -14.89 -41.89 0.22
N CYS A 76 -14.73 -40.60 0.56
CA CYS A 76 -13.39 -40.04 0.73
C CYS A 76 -12.73 -40.66 1.96
N THR A 77 -11.59 -41.32 1.75
CA THR A 77 -10.69 -41.73 2.83
C THR A 77 -9.67 -40.62 3.04
N THR A 78 -9.63 -40.06 4.24
CA THR A 78 -8.68 -39.02 4.64
C THR A 78 -7.53 -39.66 5.42
N SER A 79 -6.28 -39.35 5.05
CA SER A 79 -5.08 -39.70 5.86
C SER A 79 -5.12 -38.95 7.20
N PRO A 80 -4.40 -39.39 8.27
CA PRO A 80 -4.32 -38.63 9.53
C PRO A 80 -3.86 -37.18 9.34
N GLU A 81 -3.09 -36.89 8.29
CA GLU A 81 -2.67 -35.53 7.90
C GLU A 81 -3.74 -34.67 7.20
N GLY A 82 -4.89 -35.24 6.82
CA GLY A 82 -5.99 -34.49 6.19
C GLY A 82 -5.91 -34.34 4.66
N GLU A 83 -4.96 -34.99 4.00
CA GLU A 83 -4.95 -35.10 2.54
C GLU A 83 -5.97 -36.14 2.04
N VAL A 84 -6.68 -35.76 0.98
CA VAL A 84 -7.66 -36.61 0.29
C VAL A 84 -6.91 -37.42 -0.76
N THR A 85 -6.61 -38.67 -0.44
CA THR A 85 -5.83 -39.57 -1.30
C THR A 85 -6.67 -40.27 -2.36
N LYS A 86 -8.00 -40.25 -2.24
CA LYS A 86 -8.96 -40.66 -3.28
C LYS A 86 -10.23 -39.80 -3.27
N GLY A 87 -10.58 -39.27 -4.44
CA GLY A 87 -11.80 -38.48 -4.68
C GLY A 87 -11.52 -36.98 -4.91
N VAL A 88 -12.43 -36.31 -5.62
CA VAL A 88 -12.40 -34.84 -5.78
C VAL A 88 -13.13 -34.23 -4.59
N ALA A 89 -12.38 -33.77 -3.59
CA ALA A 89 -12.93 -33.07 -2.43
C ALA A 89 -12.90 -31.56 -2.65
N ILE A 90 -14.02 -30.88 -2.40
CA ILE A 90 -14.02 -29.42 -2.30
C ILE A 90 -13.75 -29.03 -0.85
N LEU A 91 -12.59 -28.40 -0.64
CA LEU A 91 -12.09 -27.93 0.64
C LEU A 91 -12.67 -26.53 0.93
N TRP A 92 -13.93 -26.45 1.36
CA TRP A 92 -14.57 -25.19 1.77
C TRP A 92 -14.02 -24.65 3.10
N GLY A 93 -13.43 -25.55 3.88
CA GLY A 93 -12.83 -25.28 5.17
C GLY A 93 -11.73 -24.22 5.19
N PRO A 94 -10.63 -24.41 4.42
CA PRO A 94 -9.56 -23.43 4.29
C PRO A 94 -10.03 -22.08 3.75
N VAL A 95 -11.05 -22.05 2.90
CA VAL A 95 -11.62 -20.80 2.35
C VAL A 95 -12.30 -19.99 3.46
N LEU A 96 -13.08 -20.65 4.33
CA LEU A 96 -13.72 -20.00 5.47
C LEU A 96 -12.69 -19.53 6.50
N SER A 97 -11.65 -20.34 6.76
CA SER A 97 -10.50 -20.01 7.60
C SER A 97 -9.75 -18.76 7.07
N ALA A 98 -9.47 -18.72 5.77
CA ALA A 98 -8.83 -17.59 5.11
C ALA A 98 -9.70 -16.32 5.14
N THR A 99 -11.01 -16.47 4.92
CA THR A 99 -11.97 -15.35 4.99
C THR A 99 -12.05 -14.76 6.39
N LEU A 100 -12.12 -15.61 7.43
CA LEU A 100 -12.12 -15.17 8.81
C LEU A 100 -10.81 -14.45 9.16
N THR A 101 -9.68 -15.00 8.71
CA THR A 101 -8.36 -14.38 8.90
C THR A 101 -8.28 -13.00 8.23
N PHE A 102 -8.81 -12.86 7.02
CA PHE A 102 -8.88 -11.59 6.30
C PHE A 102 -9.73 -10.56 7.05
N VAL A 103 -10.95 -10.93 7.48
CA VAL A 103 -11.85 -10.05 8.23
C VAL A 103 -11.22 -9.61 9.56
N MET A 104 -10.58 -10.52 10.28
CA MET A 104 -9.90 -10.18 11.54
C MET A 104 -8.69 -9.27 11.31
N THR A 105 -7.89 -9.52 10.27
CA THR A 105 -6.78 -8.64 9.90
C THR A 105 -7.26 -7.24 9.56
N ALA A 106 -8.32 -7.13 8.75
CA ALA A 106 -8.95 -5.84 8.44
C ALA A 106 -9.47 -5.14 9.70
N ALA A 107 -10.11 -5.87 10.61
CA ALA A 107 -10.63 -5.32 11.86
C ALA A 107 -9.50 -4.78 12.77
N VAL A 108 -8.40 -5.52 12.93
CA VAL A 108 -7.26 -5.08 13.75
C VAL A 108 -6.58 -3.87 13.11
N VAL A 109 -6.32 -3.88 11.80
CA VAL A 109 -5.73 -2.72 11.10
C VAL A 109 -6.62 -1.48 11.24
N TYR A 110 -7.93 -1.64 11.04
CA TYR A 110 -8.87 -0.53 11.15
C TYR A 110 -8.93 0.02 12.59
N PHE A 111 -9.08 -0.85 13.59
CA PHE A 111 -9.26 -0.41 14.97
C PHE A 111 -7.96 0.07 15.63
N ALA A 112 -6.82 -0.57 15.33
CA ALA A 112 -5.53 -0.24 15.95
C ALA A 112 -4.74 0.84 15.22
N MET A 113 -4.95 1.03 13.91
CA MET A 113 -4.19 2.01 13.11
C MET A 113 -5.07 3.13 12.57
N ILE A 114 -6.15 2.80 11.86
CA ILE A 114 -6.98 3.81 11.18
C ILE A 114 -7.77 4.66 12.19
N LEU A 115 -8.42 4.04 13.18
CA LEU A 115 -9.17 4.76 14.22
C LEU A 115 -8.33 5.76 15.02
N PRO A 116 -7.16 5.39 15.60
CA PRO A 116 -6.35 6.37 16.31
C PRO A 116 -5.78 7.42 15.37
N MET A 117 -5.41 7.06 14.13
CA MET A 117 -4.92 8.04 13.17
C MET A 117 -6.00 9.04 12.77
N ASN A 118 -7.24 8.60 12.55
CA ASN A 118 -8.38 9.49 12.29
C ASN A 118 -8.69 10.37 13.51
N LYS A 119 -8.71 9.80 14.72
CA LYS A 119 -8.94 10.54 15.96
C LYS A 119 -7.83 11.55 16.26
N LEU A 120 -6.58 11.22 15.97
CA LEU A 120 -5.45 12.14 16.10
C LEU A 120 -5.50 13.23 15.03
N ARG A 121 -5.83 12.90 13.78
CA ARG A 121 -6.04 13.88 12.70
C ARG A 121 -7.16 14.85 13.04
N GLU A 122 -8.29 14.38 13.56
CA GLU A 122 -9.39 15.24 14.03
C GLU A 122 -8.95 16.15 15.20
N ARG A 123 -8.15 15.62 16.13
CA ARG A 123 -7.61 16.39 17.25
C ARG A 123 -6.51 17.38 16.86
N GLN A 124 -5.70 17.05 15.85
CA GLN A 124 -4.69 17.93 15.28
C GLN A 124 -5.34 19.00 14.40
N ALA A 125 -6.35 18.67 13.60
CA ALA A 125 -7.16 19.65 12.89
C ALA A 125 -7.88 20.62 13.85
N ALA A 126 -8.20 20.17 15.07
CA ALA A 126 -8.78 21.01 16.11
C ALA A 126 -7.76 21.77 16.99
N LYS A 127 -6.45 21.46 16.92
CA LYS A 127 -5.42 22.03 17.84
C LYS A 127 -4.18 22.60 17.17
N ALA A 128 -3.88 22.27 15.92
CA ALA A 128 -2.69 22.72 15.23
C ALA A 128 -3.10 23.49 13.96
N PRO A 129 -2.73 24.77 13.81
CA PRO A 129 -2.53 25.29 12.48
C PRO A 129 -1.30 24.53 11.93
N ALA A 130 -1.56 23.68 10.93
CA ALA A 130 -0.76 23.65 9.73
C ALA A 130 0.77 23.70 9.96
N GLU A 131 1.44 22.55 10.04
CA GLU A 131 2.88 22.46 9.75
C GLU A 131 3.07 21.58 8.52
N GLU A 132 2.57 20.35 8.54
CA GLU A 132 2.60 19.47 7.34
C GLU A 132 1.53 19.86 6.31
N THR A 133 0.35 20.25 6.78
CA THR A 133 -0.66 20.92 5.96
C THR A 133 -0.36 22.40 5.74
N ALA A 134 0.52 23.06 6.51
CA ALA A 134 0.91 24.44 6.17
C ALA A 134 1.85 24.49 5.00
N VAL A 135 2.80 23.56 4.87
CA VAL A 135 3.68 23.61 3.70
C VAL A 135 2.84 23.42 2.43
N GLU A 136 1.93 22.43 2.40
CA GLU A 136 0.98 22.31 1.27
C GLU A 136 0.00 23.48 1.17
N ALA A 137 -0.59 23.97 2.27
CA ALA A 137 -1.55 25.07 2.21
C ALA A 137 -0.89 26.40 1.81
N THR A 138 0.34 26.68 2.25
CA THR A 138 1.10 27.86 1.86
C THR A 138 1.55 27.77 0.41
N GLU A 139 1.99 26.60 -0.06
CA GLU A 139 2.27 26.38 -1.48
C GLU A 139 1.00 26.54 -2.34
N ILE A 140 -0.12 25.96 -1.93
CA ILE A 140 -1.41 26.11 -2.63
C ILE A 140 -1.90 27.56 -2.61
N GLU A 141 -1.71 28.27 -1.50
CA GLU A 141 -2.09 29.69 -1.35
C GLU A 141 -1.18 30.58 -2.21
N LEU A 142 0.13 30.34 -2.23
CA LEU A 142 1.10 30.99 -3.13
C LEU A 142 0.76 30.73 -4.60
N LEU A 143 0.44 29.49 -4.97
CA LEU A 143 0.03 29.13 -6.33
C LEU A 143 -1.30 29.80 -6.73
N THR A 144 -2.21 29.96 -5.77
CA THR A 144 -3.48 30.69 -5.98
C THR A 144 -3.22 32.17 -6.22
N GLN A 145 -2.37 32.80 -5.40
CA GLN A 145 -1.96 34.19 -5.58
C GLN A 145 -1.26 34.41 -6.93
N ILE A 146 -0.31 33.54 -7.31
CA ILE A 146 0.37 33.60 -8.61
C ILE A 146 -0.62 33.45 -9.76
N ARG A 147 -1.58 32.52 -9.67
CA ARG A 147 -2.63 32.34 -10.69
C ARG A 147 -3.46 33.61 -10.85
N ASP A 148 -3.85 34.22 -9.74
CA ASP A 148 -4.71 35.40 -9.74
C ASP A 148 -3.93 36.63 -10.25
N GLU A 149 -2.65 36.77 -9.91
CA GLU A 149 -1.75 37.77 -10.49
C GLU A 149 -1.52 37.57 -11.99
N LEU A 150 -1.29 36.34 -12.47
CA LEU A 150 -1.17 36.05 -13.90
C LEU A 150 -2.49 36.32 -14.65
N ALA A 151 -3.63 35.98 -14.04
CA ALA A 151 -4.94 36.25 -14.62
C ALA A 151 -5.20 37.77 -14.72
N ALA A 152 -4.84 38.53 -13.69
CA ALA A 152 -4.91 39.99 -13.69
C ALA A 152 -4.00 40.58 -14.79
N GLN A 153 -2.75 40.12 -14.91
CA GLN A 153 -1.82 40.56 -15.95
C GLN A 153 -2.32 40.23 -17.37
N ARG A 154 -2.91 39.04 -17.57
CA ARG A 154 -3.49 38.63 -18.86
C ARG A 154 -4.65 39.53 -19.29
N ASN A 155 -5.51 39.92 -18.35
CA ASN A 155 -6.63 40.82 -18.61
C ASN A 155 -6.17 42.26 -18.93
N VAL A 156 -5.04 42.70 -18.38
CA VAL A 156 -4.41 44.00 -18.67
C VAL A 156 -3.64 44.01 -20.00
N ALA A 157 -3.24 42.85 -20.53
CA ALA A 157 -2.62 42.71 -21.85
C ALA A 157 -3.65 42.64 -23.01
N THR A 158 -4.95 42.68 -22.71
CA THR A 158 -6.05 42.68 -23.71
C THR A 158 -6.88 43.98 -23.84
N PRO A 159 -6.35 45.20 -23.66
CA PRO A 159 -6.97 46.39 -24.22
C PRO A 159 -6.36 46.63 -25.61
N ASN A 160 -7.22 46.75 -26.61
CA ASN A 160 -6.92 47.40 -27.88
C ASN A 160 -6.11 46.59 -28.93
N ARG A 161 -6.72 45.52 -29.45
CA ARG A 161 -6.72 45.27 -30.89
C ARG A 161 -8.10 45.62 -31.45
N ASP A 162 -8.56 46.83 -31.17
CA ASP A 162 -9.75 47.36 -31.82
C ASP A 162 -9.46 47.65 -33.29
N GLY A 163 -10.51 47.48 -34.07
CA GLY A 163 -10.55 47.57 -35.51
C GLY A 163 -9.85 48.80 -36.06
N GLY A 164 -8.89 48.55 -36.95
CA GLY A 164 -8.58 49.50 -38.01
C GLY A 164 -9.84 49.73 -38.85
N THR A 165 -10.52 50.84 -38.56
CA THR A 165 -11.52 51.51 -39.39
C THR A 165 -11.09 51.51 -40.86
N LEU A 166 -11.86 50.84 -41.72
CA LEU A 166 -11.88 51.11 -43.15
C LEU A 166 -12.65 52.41 -43.37
N PRO A 167 -12.06 53.47 -43.95
CA PRO A 167 -12.82 54.66 -44.29
C PRO A 167 -13.80 54.34 -45.43
N SER A 168 -15.08 54.61 -45.18
CA SER A 168 -16.12 54.76 -46.19
C SER A 168 -15.72 55.91 -47.13
N GLN A 169 -15.32 55.57 -48.36
CA GLN A 169 -15.20 56.52 -49.46
C GLN A 169 -16.47 56.48 -50.29
N ARG A 170 -17.06 57.68 -50.47
CA ARG A 170 -18.12 57.98 -51.44
C ARG A 170 -17.60 57.86 -52.87
#